data_AF-A0A0F3IIP1-F1
#
_entry.id   AF-A0A0F3IIP1-F1
#
_cell.length_a   1.000
_cell.length_b   1.000
_cell.length_c   1.000
_cell.angle_alpha   90.00
_cell.angle_beta   90.00
_cell.angle_gamma   90.00
#
_symmetry.space_group_name_H-M   'P 1'
#
loop_
_entity.id
_entity.type
_entity.pdbx_description
1 polymer ?
#
loop_
_entity_poly.entity_id
_entity_poly.type
_entity_poly.pdbx_seq_one_letter_code
_entity_poly.pdbx_strand_id
1 'polypeptide(L)'
;MQCRIGCGACCIAPSISSPLPLHPKGKPAAQRCLHLDADNLCSLFGHTNRPTVCQNFQATLDVCGSHRDQALTLLTEWELLTAPTAKKLSVTCTRYDN
;
A
#
# COMPACT_ATOMS: atom_id res chain seq x y z
N MET A 1 2.71 -16.14 -4.73
CA MET A 1 3.52 -16.52 -3.55
C MET A 1 2.63 -16.50 -2.31
N GLN A 2 3.06 -17.03 -1.17
CA GLN A 2 2.29 -16.88 0.08
C GLN A 2 2.52 -15.49 0.69
N CYS A 3 1.47 -14.87 1.24
CA CYS A 3 1.59 -13.60 1.94
C CYS A 3 2.48 -13.78 3.18
N ARG A 4 3.48 -12.91 3.36
CA ARG A 4 4.39 -12.94 4.51
C ARG A 4 3.72 -12.28 5.71
N ILE A 5 3.47 -13.05 6.76
CA ILE A 5 2.95 -12.55 8.04
C ILE A 5 3.96 -11.53 8.61
N GLY A 6 3.48 -10.41 9.15
CA GLY A 6 4.34 -9.31 9.62
C GLY A 6 4.94 -8.42 8.52
N CYS A 7 4.55 -8.60 7.24
CA CYS A 7 5.05 -7.75 6.15
C CYS A 7 4.39 -6.36 6.12
N GLY A 8 3.07 -6.27 6.30
CA GLY A 8 2.32 -5.00 6.35
C GLY A 8 2.38 -4.08 5.11
N ALA A 9 3.13 -4.43 4.05
CA ALA A 9 3.40 -3.51 2.93
C ALA A 9 2.12 -3.06 2.22
N CYS A 10 1.19 -3.98 1.95
CA CYS A 10 -0.12 -3.65 1.37
C CYS A 10 -1.02 -2.77 2.25
N CYS A 11 -0.75 -2.71 3.56
CA CYS A 11 -1.46 -1.84 4.50
C CYS A 11 -0.78 -0.46 4.68
N ILE A 12 0.43 -0.27 4.14
CA ILE A 12 1.22 0.97 4.29
C ILE A 12 1.32 1.70 2.94
N ALA A 13 1.82 1.02 1.91
CA ALA A 13 2.24 1.65 0.66
C ALA A 13 1.10 2.13 -0.24
N PRO A 14 0.15 1.27 -0.68
CA PRO A 14 -0.84 1.67 -1.68
C PRO A 14 -1.92 2.58 -1.09
N SER A 15 -2.55 3.40 -1.92
CA SER A 15 -3.80 4.06 -1.55
C SER A 15 -4.99 3.09 -1.68
N ILE A 16 -6.05 3.37 -0.93
CA ILE A 16 -7.34 2.68 -1.05
C ILE A 16 -8.41 3.75 -1.21
N SER A 17 -9.04 3.82 -2.38
CA SER A 17 -10.08 4.81 -2.67
C SER A 17 -11.46 4.44 -2.10
N SER A 18 -11.73 3.15 -1.90
CA SER A 18 -12.98 2.67 -1.32
C SER A 18 -13.00 2.88 0.21
N PRO A 19 -14.16 3.16 0.83
CA PRO A 19 -14.28 3.22 2.28
C PRO A 19 -13.91 1.89 2.96
N LEU A 20 -13.35 1.98 4.16
CA LEU A 20 -13.06 0.85 5.04
C LEU A 20 -13.25 1.23 6.51
N PRO A 21 -13.40 0.27 7.44
CA PRO A 21 -13.52 0.58 8.86
C PRO A 21 -12.35 1.48 9.31
N LEU A 22 -12.63 2.49 10.15
CA LEU A 22 -11.67 3.51 10.58
C LEU A 22 -11.09 4.43 9.47
N HIS A 23 -11.46 4.24 8.21
CA HIS A 23 -11.02 5.01 7.05
C HIS A 23 -12.22 5.28 6.11
N PRO A 24 -13.19 6.12 6.54
CA PRO A 24 -14.45 6.31 5.82
C PRO A 24 -14.29 6.98 4.44
N LYS A 25 -13.19 7.72 4.23
CA LYS A 25 -12.85 8.35 2.94
C LYS A 25 -11.79 7.56 2.15
N GLY A 26 -11.55 6.31 2.53
CA GLY A 26 -10.42 5.53 2.04
C GLY A 26 -9.13 5.81 2.81
N LYS A 27 -8.05 5.13 2.40
CA LYS A 27 -6.72 5.22 3.00
C LYS A 27 -5.76 5.91 2.03
N PRO A 28 -5.08 7.00 2.42
CA PRO A 28 -4.05 7.60 1.59
C PRO A 28 -2.86 6.65 1.32
N ALA A 29 -2.19 6.86 0.19
CA ALA A 29 -0.90 6.22 -0.11
C ALA A 29 0.14 6.60 0.93
N ALA A 30 1.09 5.68 1.18
CA ALA A 30 2.16 5.80 2.19
C ALA A 30 1.69 6.03 3.64
N GLN A 31 0.39 6.03 3.91
CA GLN A 31 -0.15 6.11 5.27
C GLN A 31 -0.42 4.71 5.83
N ARG A 32 0.07 4.47 7.05
CA ARG A 32 -0.17 3.24 7.80
C ARG A 32 -1.66 3.06 8.09
N CYS A 33 -2.21 1.88 7.77
CA CYS A 33 -3.58 1.54 8.11
C CYS A 33 -3.77 1.44 9.64
N LEU A 34 -4.88 1.98 10.16
CA LEU A 34 -5.24 1.93 11.59
C LEU A 34 -5.52 0.51 12.12
N HIS A 35 -5.76 -0.45 11.23
CA HIS A 35 -5.91 -1.87 11.59
C HIS A 35 -4.58 -2.64 11.65
N LEU A 36 -3.46 -1.98 11.37
CA LEU A 36 -2.14 -2.58 11.38
C LEU A 36 -1.45 -2.32 12.72
N ASP A 37 -1.29 -3.37 13.53
CA ASP A 37 -0.68 -3.29 14.86
C ASP A 37 0.84 -3.03 14.81
N ALA A 38 1.53 -2.97 15.94
CA ALA A 38 2.97 -2.71 16.00
C ALA A 38 3.81 -3.78 15.27
N ASP A 39 3.37 -5.04 15.29
CA ASP A 39 4.04 -6.17 14.66
C ASP A 39 3.74 -6.30 13.15
N ASN A 40 2.90 -5.41 12.62
CA ASN A 40 2.44 -5.39 11.23
C ASN A 40 1.52 -6.58 10.88
N LEU A 41 0.73 -7.00 11.85
CA LEU A 41 -0.39 -7.90 11.66
C LEU A 41 -1.66 -7.06 11.46
N CYS A 42 -2.43 -7.40 10.43
CA CYS A 42 -3.69 -6.73 10.15
C CYS A 42 -4.78 -7.38 10.98
N SER A 43 -5.42 -6.61 11.88
CA SER A 43 -6.48 -7.10 12.77
C SER A 43 -7.74 -7.58 12.03
N LEU A 44 -7.90 -7.22 10.74
CA LEU A 44 -9.00 -7.68 9.90
C LEU A 44 -8.65 -8.94 9.10
N PHE A 45 -7.42 -9.44 9.15
CA PHE A 45 -7.02 -10.58 8.33
C PHE A 45 -7.81 -11.84 8.73
N GLY A 46 -8.52 -12.44 7.77
CA GLY A 46 -9.36 -13.63 8.01
C GLY A 46 -10.77 -13.34 8.54
N HIS A 47 -11.09 -12.07 8.82
CA HIS A 47 -12.42 -11.68 9.29
C HIS A 47 -13.36 -11.31 8.13
N THR A 48 -14.66 -11.53 8.33
CA THR A 48 -15.72 -11.20 7.36
C THR A 48 -15.88 -9.69 7.13
N ASN A 49 -15.49 -8.87 8.11
CA ASN A 49 -15.49 -7.41 8.02
C ASN A 49 -14.27 -6.84 7.27
N ARG A 50 -13.35 -7.69 6.78
CA ARG A 50 -12.23 -7.27 5.94
C ARG A 50 -12.76 -6.68 4.64
N PRO A 51 -12.39 -5.44 4.25
CA PRO A 51 -12.88 -4.85 3.01
C PRO A 51 -12.55 -5.70 1.78
N THR A 52 -13.46 -5.73 0.80
CA THR A 52 -13.31 -6.51 -0.43
C THR A 52 -12.00 -6.23 -1.16
N VAL A 53 -11.57 -4.97 -1.22
CA VAL A 53 -10.27 -4.59 -1.82
C VAL A 53 -9.09 -5.25 -1.12
N CYS A 54 -9.13 -5.39 0.21
CA CYS A 54 -8.10 -6.06 0.98
C CYS A 54 -8.18 -7.58 0.85
N GLN A 55 -9.38 -8.15 0.65
CA GLN A 55 -9.57 -9.59 0.42
C GLN A 55 -9.09 -10.01 -0.97
N ASN A 56 -9.33 -9.18 -1.98
CA ASN A 56 -8.96 -9.44 -3.36
C ASN A 56 -7.45 -9.26 -3.64
N PHE A 57 -6.71 -8.65 -2.72
CA PHE A 57 -5.27 -8.50 -2.85
C PHE A 57 -4.56 -9.86 -2.77
N GLN A 58 -3.90 -10.25 -3.85
CA GLN A 58 -3.13 -11.49 -3.94
C GLN A 58 -1.63 -11.21 -3.90
N ALA A 59 -0.90 -11.93 -3.06
CA ALA A 59 0.54 -11.80 -2.97
C ALA A 59 1.23 -12.48 -4.16
N THR A 60 1.84 -11.70 -5.03
CA THR A 60 2.66 -12.15 -6.16
C THR A 60 4.10 -11.68 -6.00
N LEU A 61 5.04 -12.34 -6.69
CA LEU A 61 6.45 -11.96 -6.62
C LEU A 61 6.67 -10.54 -7.19
N ASP A 62 5.95 -10.19 -8.25
CA ASP A 62 6.06 -8.88 -8.91
C ASP A 62 5.57 -7.72 -8.03
N VAL A 63 4.66 -7.99 -7.10
CA VAL A 63 4.11 -6.98 -6.17
C VAL A 63 4.87 -6.97 -4.84
N CYS A 64 5.20 -8.16 -4.31
CA CYS A 64 5.72 -8.30 -2.95
C CYS A 64 7.24 -8.54 -2.88
N GLY A 65 7.91 -8.84 -4.00
CA GLY A 65 9.32 -9.19 -4.03
C GLY A 65 9.70 -10.33 -3.07
N SER A 66 10.98 -10.40 -2.75
CA SER A 66 11.59 -11.40 -1.89
C SER A 66 11.51 -11.05 -0.39
N HIS A 67 11.59 -9.76 -0.03
CA HIS A 67 11.54 -9.29 1.37
C HIS A 67 10.62 -8.08 1.54
N ARG A 68 10.38 -7.69 2.80
CA ARG A 68 9.45 -6.62 3.18
C ARG A 68 9.77 -5.30 2.50
N ASP A 69 11.01 -4.84 2.58
CA ASP A 69 11.39 -3.53 2.04
C ASP A 69 11.19 -3.48 0.53
N GLN A 70 11.49 -4.58 -0.17
CA GLN A 70 11.19 -4.69 -1.60
C GLN A 70 9.69 -4.59 -1.88
N ALA A 71 8.83 -5.21 -1.07
CA ALA A 71 7.37 -5.08 -1.22
C ALA A 71 6.91 -3.63 -1.06
N LEU A 72 7.48 -2.90 -0.08
CA LEU A 72 7.17 -1.49 0.12
C LEU A 72 7.60 -0.65 -1.08
N THR A 73 8.84 -0.84 -1.57
CA THR A 73 9.36 -0.16 -2.76
C THR A 73 8.48 -0.40 -3.98
N LEU A 74 8.17 -1.66 -4.30
CA LEU A 74 7.38 -2.03 -5.47
C LEU A 74 5.96 -1.45 -5.41
N LEU A 75 5.27 -1.60 -4.27
CA LEU A 75 3.92 -1.06 -4.10
C LEU A 75 3.89 0.47 -4.16
N THR A 76 4.89 1.14 -3.60
CA THR A 76 5.01 2.61 -3.67
C THR A 76 5.30 3.07 -5.09
N GLU A 77 6.17 2.38 -5.83
CA GLU A 77 6.43 2.67 -7.23
C GLU A 77 5.17 2.51 -8.08
N TRP A 78 4.44 1.41 -7.91
CA TRP A 78 3.21 1.15 -8.65
C TRP A 78 2.15 2.21 -8.36
N GLU A 79 2.01 2.62 -7.10
CA GLU A 79 1.13 3.72 -6.70
C GLU A 79 1.50 5.02 -7.42
N LEU A 80 2.79 5.36 -7.51
CA LEU A 80 3.25 6.57 -8.19
C LEU A 80 3.02 6.52 -9.72
N LEU A 81 3.26 5.35 -10.33
CA LEU A 81 3.09 5.15 -11.77
C LEU A 81 1.62 5.13 -12.19
N THR A 82 0.73 4.70 -11.30
CA THR A 82 -0.71 4.57 -11.57
C THR A 82 -1.55 5.69 -10.94
N ALA A 83 -0.92 6.60 -10.18
CA ALA A 83 -1.60 7.71 -9.55
C ALA A 83 -2.33 8.57 -10.60
N PRO A 84 -3.59 8.99 -10.33
CA PRO A 84 -4.29 9.91 -11.20
C PRO A 84 -3.51 11.21 -11.36
N THR A 85 -3.48 11.73 -12.59
CA THR A 85 -2.62 12.83 -13.06
C THR A 85 -2.65 14.11 -12.22
N ALA A 86 -3.69 14.32 -11.41
CA ALA A 86 -3.79 15.44 -10.48
C ALA A 86 -2.76 15.41 -9.33
N LYS A 87 -2.11 14.27 -9.07
CA LYS A 87 -1.08 14.12 -8.04
C LYS A 87 0.34 14.06 -8.61
N LYS A 88 0.54 14.44 -9.88
CA LYS A 88 1.89 14.71 -10.40
C LYS A 88 2.41 15.95 -9.69
N LEU A 89 3.14 15.70 -8.59
CA LEU A 89 4.00 16.69 -7.97
C LEU A 89 4.75 17.39 -9.09
N SER A 90 4.72 18.71 -9.06
CA SER A 90 5.64 19.58 -9.77
C SER A 90 7.06 19.23 -9.35
N VAL A 91 7.62 18.17 -9.93
CA VAL A 91 9.06 17.98 -9.99
C VAL A 91 9.51 19.08 -10.93
N THR A 92 9.73 20.27 -10.36
CA THR A 92 10.60 21.23 -11.00
C THR A 92 11.93 20.51 -11.10
N CYS A 93 12.23 20.10 -12.32
CA CYS A 93 13.53 19.62 -12.71
C CYS A 93 14.50 20.78 -12.39
N THR A 94 14.99 20.86 -11.15
CA THR A 94 16.13 21.70 -10.85
C THR A 94 17.26 21.09 -11.65
N ARG A 95 17.61 21.82 -12.71
CA ARG A 95 18.72 21.52 -13.60
C ARG A 95 19.88 20.96 -12.80
N TYR A 96 20.35 19.81 -13.26
CA TYR A 96 21.72 19.38 -13.02
C TYR A 96 22.59 20.33 -13.87
N ASP A 97 22.84 21.53 -13.37
CA ASP A 97 23.79 22.45 -13.99
C ASP A 97 25.18 22.15 -13.40
N ASN A 98 26.07 21.76 -14.32
CA ASN A 98 27.53 21.55 -14.26
C ASN A 98 28.03 20.13 -13.96
#